data_AF-A0A2K2VRP2-F1
#
_entry.id   AF-A0A2K2VRP2-F1
#
_cell.length_a   1.000
_cell.length_b   1.000
_cell.length_c   1.000
_cell.angle_alpha   90.00
_cell.angle_beta   90.00
_cell.angle_gamma   90.00
#
_symmetry.space_group_name_H-M   'P 1'
#
loop_
_entity.id
_entity.type
_entity.pdbx_description
1 polymer ?
#
loop_
_entity_poly.entity_id
_entity_poly.type
_entity_poly.pdbx_seq_one_letter_code
_entity_poly.pdbx_strand_id
1 'polypeptide(L)'
;MDTLVSLLRLFRALLDWRVILDVILISAALFFLYRTLLRLGTWKIVTGIFLAMVIFIAANVLDLKGINWIYSNLSQVAAIALIVIFQPELRKIFERAASLGGKKLDKTGPALAALFGDAAFVLAKQRRGALIVFPGKEPVGRWLSGGFDLYAEPTLPLILSIFDPNSPGHDGALVFRNGKLAHFSARLPLSKTGRLSEEFGTRHHAAMGLTEVTDALVIVVSEERGTVKTFFTGIVKKVDDQSELAEQILSHWQTAASSGIELNEYRKQRHLIPEMAISLALALVFYSTVIISKMEIREKSFTVPVEYIAAPENLALRSDNPTEIKLQLTGPKSDLDKITPVNLSVKIDLSQAKAGGQVFVVSKENIALPRGVKLVNANPSSIALSLEEIAEFEVEIQPQLVGTLPQGLELVSVELNPKQLRVLSPPGDANQRINIVTEPIYLESIKKNEKMLRKLIAPPNVRPKGKKWPDVEVNITVRSKGK
;
A
#
# COMPACT_ATOMS: atom_id res chain seq x y z
N MET A 1 -26.77 -28.97 6.85
CA MET A 1 -26.32 -28.73 5.46
C MET A 1 -25.56 -27.41 5.34
N ASP A 2 -26.00 -26.34 6.02
CA ASP A 2 -25.34 -25.02 5.98
C ASP A 2 -23.91 -24.96 6.58
N THR A 3 -23.60 -25.80 7.56
CA THR A 3 -22.24 -25.92 8.13
C THR A 3 -21.25 -26.55 7.15
N LEU A 4 -21.67 -27.58 6.40
CA LEU A 4 -20.86 -28.20 5.35
C LEU A 4 -20.65 -27.26 4.16
N VAL A 5 -21.69 -26.52 3.77
CA VAL A 5 -21.61 -25.54 2.68
C VAL A 5 -20.73 -24.34 3.06
N SER A 6 -20.79 -23.87 4.31
CA SER A 6 -19.88 -22.83 4.81
C SER A 6 -18.44 -23.33 4.92
N LEU A 7 -18.22 -24.58 5.34
CA LEU A 7 -16.90 -25.20 5.36
C LEU A 7 -16.30 -25.32 3.94
N LEU A 8 -17.10 -25.73 2.95
CA LEU A 8 -16.69 -25.81 1.54
C LEU A 8 -16.39 -24.44 0.93
N ARG A 9 -17.14 -23.40 1.31
CA ARG A 9 -16.87 -22.02 0.90
C ARG A 9 -15.58 -21.48 1.51
N LEU A 10 -15.34 -21.76 2.79
CA LEU A 10 -14.08 -21.44 3.47
C LEU A 10 -12.90 -22.16 2.82
N PHE A 11 -13.04 -23.45 2.51
CA PHE A 11 -11.99 -24.22 1.85
C PHE A 11 -11.66 -23.67 0.45
N ARG A 12 -12.67 -23.30 -0.34
CA ARG A 12 -12.48 -22.70 -1.66
C ARG A 12 -11.88 -21.28 -1.59
N ALA A 13 -12.22 -20.52 -0.55
CA ALA A 13 -11.62 -19.21 -0.29
C ALA A 13 -10.16 -19.35 0.15
N LEU A 14 -9.81 -20.37 0.94
CA LEU A 14 -8.43 -20.66 1.35
C LEU A 14 -7.54 -21.16 0.19
N LEU A 15 -8.15 -21.72 -0.86
CA LEU A 15 -7.45 -22.22 -2.04
C LEU A 15 -7.21 -21.15 -3.14
N ASP A 16 -7.64 -19.91 -2.92
CA ASP A 16 -7.29 -18.81 -3.81
C ASP A 16 -5.76 -18.59 -3.75
N TRP A 17 -5.12 -18.45 -4.90
CA TRP A 17 -3.67 -18.26 -4.98
C TRP A 17 -3.21 -17.02 -4.20
N ARG A 18 -4.08 -16.00 -4.08
CA ARG A 18 -3.83 -14.81 -3.27
C ARG A 18 -3.73 -15.15 -1.78
N VAL A 19 -4.64 -16.01 -1.30
CA VAL A 19 -4.66 -16.46 0.10
C VAL A 19 -3.46 -17.34 0.39
N ILE A 20 -3.11 -18.24 -0.52
CA ILE A 20 -1.91 -19.07 -0.39
C ILE A 20 -0.65 -18.19 -0.31
N LEU A 21 -0.53 -17.18 -1.17
CA LEU A 21 0.58 -16.24 -1.15
C LEU A 21 0.62 -15.45 0.15
N ASP A 22 -0.52 -14.91 0.61
CA ASP A 22 -0.62 -14.19 1.88
C ASP A 22 -0.18 -15.06 3.06
N VAL A 23 -0.68 -16.31 3.13
CA VAL A 23 -0.34 -17.26 4.21
C VAL A 23 1.15 -17.62 4.19
N ILE A 24 1.74 -17.84 3.01
CA ILE A 24 3.17 -18.10 2.88
C ILE A 24 3.98 -16.88 3.33
N LEU A 25 3.60 -15.67 2.92
CA LEU A 25 4.31 -14.44 3.25
C LEU A 25 4.23 -14.15 4.76
N ILE A 26 3.04 -14.26 5.34
CA ILE A 26 2.82 -14.12 6.79
C ILE A 26 3.61 -15.19 7.56
N SER A 27 3.57 -16.45 7.13
CA SER A 27 4.32 -17.54 7.76
C SER A 27 5.83 -17.30 7.69
N ALA A 28 6.35 -16.87 6.53
CA ALA A 28 7.76 -16.52 6.37
C ALA A 28 8.17 -15.33 7.24
N ALA A 29 7.32 -14.30 7.34
CA ALA A 29 7.55 -13.14 8.20
C ALA A 29 7.56 -13.55 9.69
N LEU A 30 6.61 -14.36 10.13
CA LEU A 30 6.54 -14.88 11.50
C LEU A 30 7.74 -15.76 11.84
N PHE A 31 8.14 -16.64 10.92
CA PHE A 31 9.33 -17.47 11.08
C PHE A 31 10.61 -16.64 11.19
N PHE A 32 10.77 -15.64 10.31
CA PHE A 32 11.91 -14.72 10.36
C PHE A 32 11.93 -13.92 11.67
N LEU A 33 10.77 -13.42 12.10
CA LEU A 33 10.61 -12.70 13.35
C LEU A 33 10.98 -13.57 14.56
N TYR A 34 10.43 -14.79 14.64
CA TYR A 34 10.72 -15.75 15.70
C TYR A 34 12.22 -16.04 15.81
N ARG A 35 12.87 -16.37 14.69
CA ARG A 35 14.31 -16.67 14.66
C ARG A 35 15.17 -15.46 15.00
N THR A 36 14.76 -14.27 14.57
CA THR A 36 15.45 -13.01 14.88
C THR A 36 15.36 -12.70 16.38
N LEU A 37 14.19 -12.86 17.00
CA LEU A 37 13.97 -12.64 18.42
C LEU A 37 14.77 -13.62 19.31
N LEU A 38 14.84 -14.89 18.92
CA LEU A 38 15.67 -15.88 19.62
C LEU A 38 17.16 -15.57 19.53
N ARG A 39 17.64 -15.16 18.36
CA ARG A 39 19.06 -14.88 18.13
C ARG A 39 19.55 -13.62 18.87
N LEU A 40 18.68 -12.64 19.04
CA LEU A 40 19.03 -11.36 19.68
C LEU A 40 18.94 -11.41 21.21
N GLY A 41 18.40 -12.48 21.80
CA GLY A 41 18.17 -12.57 23.25
C GLY A 41 17.02 -11.68 23.75
N THR A 42 16.24 -11.10 22.84
CA THR A 42 15.12 -10.18 23.12
C THR A 42 13.86 -10.89 23.62
N TRP A 43 13.92 -12.20 23.87
CA TRP A 43 12.78 -13.00 24.33
C TRP A 43 12.13 -12.45 25.61
N LYS A 44 12.90 -11.79 26.47
CA LYS A 44 12.41 -11.11 27.69
C LYS A 44 11.44 -9.96 27.39
N ILE A 45 11.67 -9.20 26.32
CA ILE A 45 10.78 -8.11 25.90
C ILE A 45 9.47 -8.70 25.35
N VAL A 46 9.59 -9.74 24.53
CA VAL A 46 8.44 -10.45 23.94
C VAL A 46 7.55 -11.06 25.02
N THR A 47 8.16 -11.70 26.03
CA THR A 47 7.41 -12.23 27.19
C THR A 47 6.72 -11.13 27.99
N GLY A 48 7.36 -9.96 28.15
CA GLY A 48 6.72 -8.79 28.77
C GLY A 48 5.49 -8.29 27.99
N ILE A 49 5.59 -8.18 26.66
CA ILE A 49 4.47 -7.78 25.79
C ILE A 49 3.34 -8.81 25.87
N PHE A 50 3.67 -10.09 25.83
CA PHE A 50 2.69 -11.17 25.93
C PHE A 50 1.95 -11.15 27.27
N LEU A 51 2.68 -10.97 28.39
CA LEU A 51 2.08 -10.84 29.71
C LEU A 51 1.14 -9.63 29.79
N ALA A 52 1.55 -8.48 29.25
CA ALA A 52 0.70 -7.30 29.19
C ALA A 52 -0.58 -7.54 28.37
N MET A 53 -0.49 -8.27 27.26
CA MET A 53 -1.65 -8.66 26.45
C MET A 53 -2.62 -9.58 27.21
N VAL A 54 -2.10 -10.55 27.97
CA VAL A 54 -2.93 -11.43 28.82
C VAL A 54 -3.67 -10.63 29.89
N ILE A 55 -2.98 -9.71 30.56
CA ILE A 55 -3.61 -8.81 31.56
C ILE A 55 -4.72 -7.97 30.93
N PHE A 56 -4.49 -7.45 29.71
CA PHE A 56 -5.51 -6.70 28.98
C PHE A 56 -6.74 -7.54 28.61
N ILE A 57 -6.53 -8.77 28.12
CA ILE A 57 -7.65 -9.67 27.81
C ILE A 57 -8.45 -9.97 29.09
N ALA A 58 -7.77 -10.27 30.19
CA ALA A 58 -8.42 -10.50 31.49
C ALA A 58 -9.21 -9.27 31.96
N ALA A 59 -8.65 -8.06 31.82
CA ALA A 59 -9.31 -6.82 32.18
C ALA A 59 -10.58 -6.55 31.35
N ASN A 60 -10.57 -6.86 30.05
CA ASN A 60 -11.77 -6.75 29.20
C ASN A 60 -12.85 -7.76 29.59
N VAL A 61 -12.46 -9.01 29.86
CA VAL A 61 -13.42 -10.05 30.27
C VAL A 61 -14.07 -9.70 31.61
N LEU A 62 -13.32 -9.09 32.53
CA LEU A 62 -13.80 -8.65 33.84
C LEU A 62 -14.46 -7.25 33.83
N ASP A 63 -14.60 -6.61 32.67
CA ASP A 63 -15.10 -5.24 32.47
C ASP A 63 -14.42 -4.18 33.37
N LEU A 64 -13.11 -4.32 33.60
CA LEU A 64 -12.32 -3.41 34.44
C LEU A 64 -12.04 -2.09 33.70
N LYS A 65 -13.01 -1.17 33.74
CA LYS A 65 -12.97 0.13 33.04
C LYS A 65 -11.69 0.94 33.31
N GLY A 66 -11.19 0.93 34.54
CA GLY A 66 -9.95 1.64 34.90
C GLY A 66 -8.72 1.12 34.16
N ILE A 67 -8.59 -0.21 34.07
CA ILE A 67 -7.47 -0.85 33.34
C ILE A 67 -7.61 -0.61 31.84
N ASN A 68 -8.83 -0.71 31.31
CA ASN A 68 -9.09 -0.41 29.89
C ASN A 68 -8.74 1.03 29.53
N TRP A 69 -9.04 2.00 30.41
CA TRP A 69 -8.64 3.39 30.22
C TRP A 69 -7.12 3.58 30.30
N ILE A 70 -6.44 2.94 31.27
CA ILE A 70 -4.97 2.99 31.35
C ILE A 70 -4.36 2.40 30.07
N TYR A 71 -4.85 1.25 29.63
CA TYR A 71 -4.31 0.55 28.45
C TYR A 71 -4.49 1.35 27.17
N SER A 72 -5.64 1.99 26.95
CA SER A 72 -5.87 2.78 25.73
C SER A 72 -4.88 3.94 25.62
N ASN A 73 -4.62 4.65 26.72
CA ASN A 73 -3.64 5.74 26.77
C ASN A 73 -2.19 5.22 26.71
N LEU A 74 -1.87 4.18 27.49
CA LEU A 74 -0.52 3.63 27.58
C LEU A 74 -0.09 2.94 26.28
N SER A 75 -1.01 2.30 25.55
CA SER A 75 -0.70 1.56 24.32
C SER A 75 -0.12 2.46 23.21
N GLN A 76 -0.57 3.72 23.11
CA GLN A 76 -0.05 4.68 22.13
C GLN A 76 1.42 5.03 22.43
N VAL A 77 1.72 5.33 23.70
CA VAL A 77 3.10 5.62 24.15
C VAL A 77 3.97 4.37 24.05
N ALA A 78 3.44 3.21 24.43
CA ALA A 78 4.13 1.93 24.34
C ALA A 78 4.47 1.57 22.89
N ALA A 79 3.60 1.87 21.91
CA ALA A 79 3.90 1.65 20.49
C ALA A 79 5.10 2.49 20.02
N ILE A 80 5.16 3.77 20.41
CA ILE A 80 6.31 4.63 20.10
C ILE A 80 7.58 4.12 20.79
N ALA A 81 7.50 3.81 22.09
CA ALA A 81 8.62 3.26 22.85
C ALA A 81 9.13 1.94 22.26
N LEU A 82 8.22 1.08 21.80
CA LEU A 82 8.56 -0.17 21.11
C LEU A 82 9.36 0.11 19.84
N ILE A 83 8.92 1.04 18.99
CA ILE A 83 9.66 1.41 17.77
C ILE A 83 11.06 1.91 18.12
N VAL A 84 11.20 2.77 19.13
CA VAL A 84 12.50 3.29 19.57
C VAL A 84 13.40 2.17 20.10
N ILE A 85 12.87 1.27 20.93
CA ILE A 85 13.61 0.12 21.48
C ILE A 85 14.05 -0.84 20.37
N PHE A 86 13.21 -1.07 19.36
CA PHE A 86 13.49 -1.97 18.22
C PHE A 86 14.24 -1.28 17.06
N GLN A 87 14.50 0.02 17.14
CA GLN A 87 15.21 0.77 16.10
C GLN A 87 16.58 0.16 15.76
N PRO A 88 17.42 -0.26 16.73
CA PRO A 88 18.70 -0.90 16.44
C PRO A 88 18.55 -2.23 15.67
N GLU A 89 17.49 -2.98 15.90
CA GLU A 89 17.20 -4.26 15.26
C GLU A 89 16.78 -4.05 13.80
N LEU A 90 15.88 -3.08 13.56
CA LEU A 90 15.48 -2.70 12.21
C LEU A 90 16.69 -2.26 11.39
N ARG A 91 17.59 -1.46 11.98
CA ARG A 91 18.84 -1.05 11.34
C ARG A 91 19.69 -2.25 10.89
N LYS A 92 19.87 -3.27 11.74
CA LYS A 92 20.64 -4.49 11.39
C LYS A 92 20.02 -5.24 10.19
N ILE A 93 18.69 -5.26 10.10
CA ILE A 93 17.98 -5.90 8.98
C ILE A 93 18.27 -5.14 7.68
N PHE A 94 18.19 -3.81 7.70
CA PHE A 94 18.50 -2.98 6.53
C PHE A 94 19.98 -3.04 6.12
N GLU A 95 20.89 -3.05 7.09
CA GLU A 95 22.33 -3.22 6.82
C GLU A 95 22.60 -4.55 6.10
N ARG A 96 21.91 -5.64 6.47
CA ARG A 96 21.99 -6.93 5.77
C ARG A 96 21.35 -6.90 4.39
N ALA A 97 20.17 -6.29 4.25
CA ALA A 97 19.50 -6.17 2.96
C ALA A 97 20.36 -5.36 1.96
N ALA A 98 21.01 -4.29 2.42
CA ALA A 98 21.94 -3.50 1.61
C ALA A 98 23.23 -4.27 1.25
N SER A 99 23.68 -5.21 2.08
CA SER A 99 24.87 -6.02 1.81
C SER A 99 24.71 -7.05 0.68
N LEU A 100 23.49 -7.27 0.17
CA LEU A 100 23.22 -8.15 -0.99
C LEU A 100 23.82 -7.64 -2.31
N GLY A 101 24.28 -6.38 -2.38
CA GLY A 101 24.84 -5.76 -3.60
C GLY A 101 26.35 -5.95 -3.82
N GLY A 102 27.07 -6.66 -2.94
CA GLY A 102 28.54 -6.68 -2.92
C GLY A 102 29.22 -7.93 -3.51
N LYS A 103 28.76 -8.49 -4.64
CA LYS A 103 29.44 -9.65 -5.27
C LYS A 103 30.48 -9.22 -6.30
N LYS A 104 31.74 -9.06 -5.85
CA LYS A 104 32.92 -8.93 -6.73
C LYS A 104 34.19 -9.56 -6.13
N LEU A 105 34.07 -10.65 -5.37
CA LEU A 105 35.23 -11.36 -4.78
C LEU A 105 35.55 -12.72 -5.44
N ASP A 106 34.79 -13.18 -6.42
CA ASP A 106 34.93 -14.55 -6.95
C ASP A 106 36.18 -14.82 -7.81
N LYS A 107 36.85 -13.80 -8.37
CA LYS A 107 38.05 -14.01 -9.21
C LYS A 107 39.38 -13.62 -8.55
N THR A 108 39.35 -12.83 -7.48
CA THR A 108 40.57 -12.27 -6.85
C THR A 108 40.84 -12.85 -5.46
N GLY A 109 39.91 -13.65 -4.90
CA GLY A 109 40.02 -14.25 -3.56
C GLY A 109 41.31 -15.05 -3.35
N PRO A 110 41.66 -16.05 -4.18
CA PRO A 110 42.88 -16.84 -3.98
C PRO A 110 44.17 -16.01 -4.00
N ALA A 111 44.26 -15.03 -4.92
CA ALA A 111 45.43 -14.16 -5.03
C ALA A 111 45.58 -13.23 -3.81
N LEU A 112 44.46 -12.70 -3.31
CA LEU A 112 44.45 -11.89 -2.08
C LEU A 112 44.79 -12.71 -0.84
N ALA A 113 44.27 -13.93 -0.73
CA ALA A 113 44.58 -14.82 0.38
C ALA A 113 46.08 -15.17 0.40
N ALA A 114 46.66 -15.48 -0.77
CA ALA A 114 48.10 -15.69 -0.93
C ALA A 114 48.90 -14.45 -0.51
N LEU A 115 48.50 -13.25 -0.96
CA LEU A 115 49.14 -11.98 -0.58
C LEU A 115 49.20 -11.78 0.94
N PHE A 116 48.09 -12.03 1.65
CA PHE A 116 48.07 -11.91 3.11
C PHE A 116 48.88 -13.01 3.81
N GLY A 117 48.89 -14.22 3.25
CA GLY A 117 49.78 -15.31 3.69
C GLY A 117 51.24 -14.90 3.59
N ASP A 118 51.67 -14.47 2.42
CA ASP A 118 53.04 -14.00 2.15
C ASP A 118 53.41 -12.84 3.08
N ALA A 119 52.53 -11.83 3.22
CA ALA A 119 52.78 -10.69 4.09
C ALA A 119 52.97 -11.09 5.56
N ALA A 120 52.13 -11.98 6.09
CA ALA A 120 52.23 -12.46 7.47
C ALA A 120 53.54 -13.21 7.72
N PHE A 121 53.97 -14.06 6.79
CA PHE A 121 55.22 -14.83 6.92
C PHE A 121 56.48 -13.97 6.68
N VAL A 122 56.41 -12.93 5.84
CA VAL A 122 57.49 -11.94 5.72
C VAL A 122 57.65 -11.16 7.04
N LEU A 123 56.55 -10.68 7.63
CA LEU A 123 56.57 -9.99 8.93
C LEU A 123 57.08 -10.91 10.04
N ALA A 124 56.68 -12.19 10.02
CA ALA A 124 57.14 -13.19 10.98
C ALA A 124 58.65 -13.43 10.92
N LYS A 125 59.21 -13.56 9.70
CA LYS A 125 60.67 -13.67 9.48
C LYS A 125 61.42 -12.43 9.97
N GLN A 126 60.81 -11.26 9.81
CA GLN A 126 61.36 -9.98 10.28
C GLN A 126 61.09 -9.72 11.78
N ARG A 127 60.40 -10.63 12.47
CA ARG A 127 59.95 -10.46 13.87
C ARG A 127 59.18 -9.15 14.09
N ARG A 128 58.35 -8.78 13.12
CA ARG A 128 57.48 -7.61 13.19
C ARG A 128 56.07 -8.03 13.59
N GLY A 129 55.57 -7.43 14.66
CA GLY A 129 54.24 -7.70 15.18
C GLY A 129 53.16 -7.24 14.21
N ALA A 130 52.16 -8.08 13.95
CA ALA A 130 51.05 -7.74 13.08
C ALA A 130 49.73 -8.28 13.63
N LEU A 131 48.66 -7.55 13.35
CA LEU A 131 47.30 -7.88 13.77
C LEU A 131 46.34 -7.55 12.62
N ILE A 132 45.85 -8.57 11.93
CA ILE A 132 45.03 -8.41 10.72
C ILE A 132 43.66 -9.04 10.96
N VAL A 133 42.60 -8.27 10.73
CA VAL A 133 41.20 -8.67 10.98
C VAL A 133 40.48 -8.86 9.65
N PHE A 134 39.90 -10.05 9.48
CA PHE A 134 38.99 -10.40 8.40
C PHE A 134 37.58 -10.57 8.98
N PRO A 135 36.70 -9.57 8.83
CA PRO A 135 35.32 -9.62 9.30
C PRO A 135 34.57 -10.84 8.74
N GLY A 136 33.72 -11.43 9.57
CA GLY A 136 32.78 -12.48 9.18
C GLY A 136 31.40 -11.91 8.84
N LYS A 137 30.34 -12.61 9.27
CA LYS A 137 28.94 -12.20 9.09
C LYS A 137 28.52 -11.15 10.11
N GLU A 138 29.19 -11.11 11.26
CA GLU A 138 28.92 -10.13 12.30
C GLU A 138 29.73 -8.84 12.09
N PRO A 139 29.10 -7.66 12.23
CA PRO A 139 29.80 -6.40 12.04
C PRO A 139 30.82 -6.20 13.17
N VAL A 140 32.10 -6.12 12.79
CA VAL A 140 33.20 -5.86 13.73
C VAL A 140 33.25 -4.42 14.22
N GLY A 141 32.72 -3.46 13.44
CA GLY A 141 32.91 -2.02 13.66
C GLY A 141 32.54 -1.51 15.06
N ARG A 142 31.50 -2.07 15.68
CA ARG A 142 31.09 -1.71 17.05
C ARG A 142 32.11 -2.06 18.14
N TRP A 143 33.02 -2.98 17.83
CA TRP A 143 34.07 -3.46 18.74
C TRP A 143 35.40 -2.77 18.46
N LEU A 144 35.52 -2.08 17.34
CA LEU A 144 36.72 -1.33 16.98
C LEU A 144 36.66 0.07 17.58
N SER A 145 37.80 0.57 18.07
CA SER A 145 37.90 1.94 18.56
C SER A 145 39.21 2.61 18.16
N GLY A 146 39.19 3.92 17.92
CA GLY A 146 40.34 4.64 17.37
C GLY A 146 40.69 4.19 15.96
N GLY A 147 41.93 4.47 15.53
CA GLY A 147 42.44 4.12 14.20
C GLY A 147 42.10 5.15 13.11
N PHE A 148 42.51 4.84 11.89
CA PHE A 148 42.36 5.70 10.71
C PHE A 148 41.81 4.93 9.51
N ASP A 149 40.90 5.58 8.79
CA ASP A 149 40.36 5.05 7.54
C ASP A 149 41.42 5.13 6.42
N LEU A 150 41.51 4.07 5.60
CA LEU A 150 42.53 3.93 4.55
C LEU A 150 41.91 3.68 3.16
N TYR A 151 40.98 2.74 3.06
CA TYR A 151 40.31 2.34 1.82
C TYR A 151 41.24 2.07 0.60
N ALA A 152 42.40 1.48 0.85
CA ALA A 152 43.43 1.20 -0.16
C ALA A 152 43.34 -0.22 -0.72
N GLU A 153 43.88 -0.42 -1.92
CA GLU A 153 44.07 -1.76 -2.47
C GLU A 153 45.17 -2.52 -1.70
N PRO A 154 44.95 -3.80 -1.34
CA PRO A 154 45.96 -4.59 -0.66
C PRO A 154 47.18 -4.79 -1.54
N THR A 155 48.33 -4.35 -1.07
CA THR A 155 49.63 -4.64 -1.68
C THR A 155 50.62 -5.02 -0.59
N LEU A 156 51.59 -5.88 -0.92
CA LEU A 156 52.61 -6.33 0.03
C LEU A 156 53.38 -5.14 0.63
N PRO A 157 53.89 -4.17 -0.16
CA PRO A 157 54.61 -3.02 0.40
C PRO A 157 53.78 -2.18 1.38
N LEU A 158 52.48 -2.02 1.11
CA LEU A 158 51.60 -1.25 1.98
C LEU A 158 51.37 -1.97 3.32
N ILE A 159 51.12 -3.29 3.30
CA ILE A 159 50.94 -4.07 4.53
C ILE A 159 52.23 -4.03 5.37
N LEU A 160 53.40 -4.20 4.74
CA LEU A 160 54.68 -4.11 5.43
C LEU A 160 54.96 -2.72 6.00
N SER A 161 54.54 -1.65 5.31
CA SER A 161 54.71 -0.26 5.76
C SER A 161 53.80 0.09 6.93
N ILE A 162 52.57 -0.44 6.95
CA ILE A 162 51.63 -0.25 8.07
C ILE A 162 52.20 -0.88 9.34
N PHE A 163 52.75 -2.09 9.25
CA PHE A 163 53.35 -2.80 10.39
C PHE A 163 54.84 -2.51 10.59
N ASP A 164 55.38 -1.43 10.00
CA ASP A 164 56.74 -1.00 10.31
C ASP A 164 56.80 -0.39 11.73
N PRO A 165 57.69 -0.85 12.63
CA PRO A 165 57.75 -0.35 14.01
C PRO A 165 57.98 1.16 14.15
N ASN A 166 58.51 1.82 13.12
CA ASN A 166 58.73 3.27 13.11
C ASN A 166 57.55 4.05 12.53
N SER A 167 56.55 3.36 11.96
CA SER A 167 55.36 3.97 11.38
C SER A 167 54.33 4.24 12.48
N PRO A 168 53.67 5.42 12.54
CA PRO A 168 52.58 5.65 13.47
C PRO A 168 51.40 4.65 13.34
N GLY A 169 51.31 3.95 12.21
CA GLY A 169 50.25 2.99 11.91
C GLY A 169 50.40 1.58 12.49
N HIS A 170 51.55 1.24 13.08
CA HIS A 170 51.86 -0.15 13.47
C HIS A 170 51.18 -0.62 14.76
N ASP A 171 50.70 0.33 15.57
CA ASP A 171 49.99 0.04 16.80
C ASP A 171 48.50 -0.14 16.54
N GLY A 172 47.99 -1.35 16.81
CA GLY A 172 46.61 -1.75 16.55
C GLY A 172 46.43 -2.67 15.34
N ALA A 173 45.16 -2.86 14.95
CA ALA A 173 44.75 -3.83 13.96
C ALA A 173 44.52 -3.20 12.57
N LEU A 174 44.89 -3.94 11.54
CA LEU A 174 44.52 -3.70 10.14
C LEU A 174 43.24 -4.45 9.81
N VAL A 175 42.22 -3.76 9.32
CA VAL A 175 40.90 -4.33 9.03
C VAL A 175 40.70 -4.40 7.52
N PHE A 176 40.51 -5.62 7.02
CA PHE A 176 40.18 -5.87 5.62
C PHE A 176 38.66 -5.87 5.42
N ARG A 177 38.15 -5.15 4.42
CA ARG A 177 36.71 -5.15 4.11
C ARG A 177 36.49 -4.89 2.63
N ASN A 178 35.58 -5.65 2.02
CA ASN A 178 35.15 -5.46 0.62
C ASN A 178 36.31 -5.42 -0.38
N GLY A 179 37.32 -6.27 -0.22
CA GLY A 179 38.48 -6.29 -1.12
C GLY A 179 39.53 -5.22 -0.84
N LYS A 180 39.34 -4.37 0.18
CA LYS A 180 40.22 -3.24 0.51
C LYS A 180 40.76 -3.31 1.92
N LEU A 181 41.92 -2.70 2.13
CA LEU A 181 42.41 -2.32 3.46
C LEU A 181 41.58 -1.13 3.93
N ALA A 182 40.60 -1.36 4.79
CA ALA A 182 39.57 -0.36 5.10
C ALA A 182 39.99 0.59 6.22
N HIS A 183 40.60 0.06 7.27
CA HIS A 183 40.93 0.80 8.48
C HIS A 183 42.18 0.21 9.13
N PHE A 184 43.07 1.02 9.69
CA PHE A 184 44.28 0.57 10.37
C PHE A 184 44.45 1.25 11.73
N SER A 185 45.36 0.75 12.56
CA SER A 185 45.53 1.15 13.96
C SER A 185 44.26 1.02 14.80
N ALA A 186 43.38 0.08 14.46
CA ALA A 186 42.14 -0.16 15.19
C ALA A 186 42.45 -0.84 16.54
N ARG A 187 41.90 -0.32 17.64
CA ARG A 187 41.98 -1.02 18.93
C ARG A 187 40.84 -2.02 19.06
N LEU A 188 41.19 -3.27 19.31
CA LEU A 188 40.25 -4.38 19.55
C LEU A 188 39.95 -4.52 21.06
N PRO A 189 38.81 -5.12 21.44
CA PRO A 189 38.57 -5.48 22.84
C PRO A 189 39.56 -6.57 23.27
N LEU A 190 40.04 -6.49 24.51
CA LEU A 190 40.87 -7.54 25.09
C LEU A 190 39.99 -8.65 25.67
N SER A 191 40.41 -9.91 25.49
CA SER A 191 39.76 -11.05 26.14
C SER A 191 39.84 -10.91 27.65
N LYS A 192 38.71 -11.18 28.31
CA LYS A 192 38.61 -11.25 29.77
C LYS A 192 38.64 -12.71 30.27
N THR A 193 38.81 -13.68 29.36
CA THR A 193 38.81 -15.09 29.72
C THR A 193 40.24 -15.56 29.97
N GLY A 194 40.43 -16.41 30.98
CA GLY A 194 41.73 -17.05 31.27
C GLY A 194 42.10 -18.18 30.28
N ARG A 195 41.57 -18.15 29.05
CA ARG A 195 41.81 -19.19 28.03
C ARG A 195 43.17 -19.05 27.34
N LEU A 196 43.73 -17.84 27.34
CA LEU A 196 45.10 -17.58 26.91
C LEU A 196 46.02 -17.61 28.14
N SER A 197 47.15 -18.30 28.03
CA SER A 197 48.19 -18.23 29.07
C SER A 197 48.79 -16.83 29.14
N GLU A 198 49.36 -16.47 30.30
CA GLU A 198 49.98 -15.15 30.51
C GLU A 198 51.19 -14.90 29.60
N GLU A 199 51.72 -15.93 28.95
CA GLU A 199 52.85 -15.82 28.01
C GLU A 199 52.48 -15.18 26.66
N PHE A 200 51.21 -14.84 26.44
CA PHE A 200 50.72 -14.23 25.22
C PHE A 200 50.66 -12.71 25.35
N GLY A 201 51.28 -12.00 24.39
CA GLY A 201 51.27 -10.53 24.37
C GLY A 201 49.90 -9.92 24.10
N THR A 202 49.80 -8.60 24.26
CA THR A 202 48.56 -7.81 24.14
C THR A 202 47.81 -8.01 22.82
N ARG A 203 48.51 -8.13 21.68
CA ARG A 203 47.89 -8.42 20.36
C ARG A 203 47.14 -9.76 20.32
N HIS A 204 47.61 -10.76 21.05
CA HIS A 204 46.94 -12.06 21.13
C HIS A 204 45.66 -11.98 21.99
N HIS A 205 45.73 -11.26 23.12
CA HIS A 205 44.55 -10.99 23.94
C HIS A 205 43.51 -10.15 23.19
N ALA A 206 43.95 -9.21 22.36
CA ALA A 206 43.11 -8.39 21.48
C ALA A 206 42.43 -9.25 20.39
N ALA A 207 43.18 -10.15 19.75
CA ALA A 207 42.62 -11.09 18.78
C ALA A 207 41.59 -12.05 19.41
N MET A 208 41.89 -12.59 20.58
CA MET A 208 40.94 -13.43 21.32
C MET A 208 39.69 -12.66 21.72
N GLY A 209 39.83 -11.45 22.26
CA GLY A 209 38.69 -10.65 22.70
C GLY A 209 37.73 -10.32 21.56
N LEU A 210 38.26 -10.01 20.35
CA LEU A 210 37.40 -9.80 19.19
C LEU A 210 36.71 -11.10 18.73
N THR A 211 37.42 -12.21 18.69
CA THR A 211 36.89 -13.50 18.19
C THR A 211 36.01 -14.25 19.19
N GLU A 212 35.96 -13.81 20.45
CA GLU A 212 34.96 -14.26 21.44
C GLU A 212 33.57 -13.65 21.21
N VAL A 213 33.52 -12.45 20.64
CA VAL A 213 32.29 -11.66 20.49
C VAL A 213 31.87 -11.46 19.03
N THR A 214 32.66 -11.98 18.08
CA THR A 214 32.38 -11.96 16.64
C THR A 214 32.84 -13.25 15.97
N ASP A 215 32.35 -13.49 14.76
CA ASP A 215 32.82 -14.55 13.87
C ASP A 215 33.96 -14.07 12.94
N ALA A 216 34.74 -13.07 13.34
CA ALA A 216 35.90 -12.62 12.57
C ALA A 216 37.06 -13.60 12.66
N LEU A 217 37.81 -13.74 11.56
CA LEU A 217 39.13 -14.40 11.56
C LEU A 217 40.18 -13.32 11.82
N VAL A 218 41.03 -13.53 12.82
CA VAL A 218 42.11 -12.60 13.17
C VAL A 218 43.45 -13.31 13.05
N ILE A 219 44.37 -12.73 12.29
CA ILE A 219 45.74 -13.21 12.15
C ILE A 219 46.64 -12.38 13.06
N VAL A 220 47.47 -13.05 13.84
CA VAL A 220 48.47 -12.43 14.71
C VAL A 220 49.85 -12.93 14.33
N VAL A 221 50.78 -12.00 14.11
CA VAL A 221 52.21 -12.27 13.98
C VAL A 221 52.88 -11.81 15.27
N SER A 222 53.59 -12.72 15.94
CA SER A 222 54.30 -12.42 17.19
C SER A 222 55.63 -11.70 16.91
N GLU A 223 55.81 -10.53 17.51
CA GLU A 223 57.08 -9.78 17.46
C GLU A 223 58.21 -10.47 18.25
N GLU A 224 57.87 -11.16 19.34
CA GLU A 224 58.86 -11.86 20.16
C GLU A 224 59.32 -13.19 19.54
N ARG A 225 58.35 -14.00 19.09
CA ARG A 225 58.58 -15.40 18.68
C ARG A 225 58.65 -15.57 17.17
N GLY A 226 58.26 -14.58 16.37
CA GLY A 226 58.20 -14.69 14.91
C GLY A 226 57.24 -15.78 14.43
N THR A 227 56.21 -16.11 15.21
CA THR A 227 55.21 -17.14 14.87
C THR A 227 53.93 -16.51 14.36
N VAL A 228 53.29 -17.15 13.38
CA VAL A 228 51.96 -16.78 12.88
C VAL A 228 50.89 -17.62 13.57
N LYS A 229 49.84 -16.98 14.07
CA LYS A 229 48.69 -17.63 14.71
C LYS A 229 47.39 -17.07 14.15
N THR A 230 46.38 -17.92 14.02
CA THR A 230 45.02 -17.54 13.67
C THR A 230 44.12 -17.68 14.89
N PHE A 231 43.19 -16.73 15.03
CA PHE A 231 42.16 -16.72 16.05
C PHE A 231 40.81 -16.72 15.34
N PHE A 232 39.94 -17.65 15.71
CA PHE A 232 38.59 -17.76 15.16
C PHE A 232 37.66 -18.38 16.21
N THR A 233 36.52 -17.73 16.47
CA THR A 233 35.51 -18.21 17.43
C THR A 233 36.09 -18.56 18.82
N GLY A 234 37.07 -17.78 19.30
CA GLY A 234 37.73 -17.98 20.59
C GLY A 234 38.73 -19.14 20.64
N ILE A 235 39.11 -19.71 19.50
CA ILE A 235 40.13 -20.77 19.38
C ILE A 235 41.36 -20.16 18.72
N VAL A 236 42.55 -20.48 19.26
CA VAL A 236 43.85 -20.11 18.69
C VAL A 236 44.50 -21.31 18.02
N LYS A 237 45.02 -21.14 16.81
CA LYS A 237 45.77 -22.16 16.07
C LYS A 237 47.08 -21.57 15.57
N LYS A 238 48.19 -22.30 15.72
CA LYS A 238 49.47 -21.94 15.10
C LYS A 238 49.44 -22.34 13.63
N VAL A 239 50.00 -21.50 12.77
CA VAL A 239 50.10 -21.76 11.33
C VAL A 239 51.57 -21.75 10.94
N ASP A 240 52.04 -22.83 10.33
CA ASP A 240 53.46 -23.04 10.02
C ASP A 240 53.81 -22.73 8.56
N ASP A 241 52.82 -22.73 7.66
CA ASP A 241 53.01 -22.45 6.23
C ASP A 241 52.10 -21.32 5.69
N GLN A 242 52.63 -20.55 4.73
CA GLN A 242 51.90 -19.45 4.11
C GLN A 242 50.70 -19.93 3.27
N SER A 243 50.80 -21.12 2.68
CA SER A 243 49.71 -21.72 1.90
C SER A 243 48.58 -22.20 2.81
N GLU A 244 48.93 -22.78 3.97
CA GLU A 244 47.94 -23.14 5.01
C GLU A 244 47.19 -21.89 5.49
N LEU A 245 47.89 -20.77 5.68
CA LEU A 245 47.24 -19.51 6.06
C LEU A 245 46.30 -19.00 4.98
N ALA A 246 46.74 -19.01 3.71
CA ALA A 246 45.91 -18.60 2.58
C ALA A 246 44.65 -19.47 2.45
N GLU A 247 44.75 -20.77 2.67
CA GLU A 247 43.60 -21.68 2.67
C GLU A 247 42.61 -21.37 3.79
N GLN A 248 43.10 -21.07 5.01
CA GLN A 248 42.25 -20.65 6.13
C GLN A 248 41.51 -19.33 5.83
N ILE A 249 42.18 -18.35 5.22
CA ILE A 249 41.56 -17.08 4.80
C ILE A 249 40.49 -17.33 3.73
N LEU A 250 40.80 -18.17 2.73
CA LEU A 250 39.88 -18.48 1.64
C LEU A 250 38.64 -19.21 2.16
N SER A 251 38.82 -20.20 3.03
CA SER A 251 37.74 -20.94 3.69
C SER A 251 36.85 -20.02 4.54
N HIS A 252 37.45 -19.09 5.28
CA HIS A 252 36.72 -18.07 6.03
C HIS A 252 35.87 -17.18 5.11
N TRP A 253 36.44 -16.68 4.01
CA TRP A 253 35.71 -15.86 3.04
C TRP A 253 34.57 -16.62 2.34
N GLN A 254 34.79 -17.88 1.96
CA GLN A 254 33.75 -18.72 1.39
C GLN A 254 32.59 -18.91 2.37
N THR A 255 32.89 -19.20 3.64
CA THR A 255 31.90 -19.37 4.71
C THR A 255 31.16 -18.07 5.03
N ALA A 256 31.84 -16.92 4.94
CA ALA A 256 31.25 -15.61 5.13
C ALA A 256 30.37 -15.19 3.93
N ALA A 257 30.80 -15.49 2.70
CA ALA A 257 30.11 -15.13 1.46
C ALA A 257 28.94 -16.06 1.10
N SER A 258 28.99 -17.34 1.47
CA SER A 258 27.94 -18.33 1.15
C SER A 258 26.64 -18.15 1.95
N SER A 259 26.58 -17.19 2.89
CA SER A 259 25.40 -16.94 3.72
C SER A 259 24.45 -15.87 3.19
N GLY A 260 24.53 -15.56 1.90
CA GLY A 260 23.42 -15.03 1.13
C GLY A 260 22.65 -16.19 0.50
N ILE A 261 21.79 -16.84 1.29
CA ILE A 261 20.96 -18.01 0.92
C ILE A 261 21.78 -19.31 0.76
N GLU A 262 22.10 -19.96 1.89
CA GLU A 262 22.32 -21.42 1.88
C GLU A 262 21.04 -22.12 2.34
N LEU A 263 20.31 -22.61 1.34
CA LEU A 263 19.21 -23.59 1.43
C LEU A 263 19.75 -25.03 1.61
N ASN A 264 20.94 -25.21 2.18
CA ASN A 264 21.57 -26.54 2.21
C ASN A 264 22.27 -26.89 3.53
N GLU A 265 21.49 -26.90 4.63
CA GLU A 265 21.73 -27.83 5.73
C GLU A 265 20.52 -28.77 5.90
N TYR A 266 20.34 -29.68 4.94
CA TYR A 266 19.35 -30.77 5.02
C TYR A 266 19.68 -31.84 6.08
N ARG A 267 20.72 -31.66 6.91
CA ARG A 267 21.20 -32.67 7.88
C ARG A 267 20.97 -32.33 9.36
N LYS A 268 20.31 -31.22 9.70
CA LYS A 268 19.88 -30.90 11.08
C LYS A 268 18.37 -30.57 11.21
N GLN A 269 17.56 -31.19 10.35
CA GLN A 269 16.16 -30.81 10.08
C GLN A 269 15.11 -31.11 11.17
N ARG A 270 15.41 -31.88 12.22
CA ARG A 270 14.36 -32.27 13.19
C ARG A 270 13.86 -31.13 14.08
N HIS A 271 14.64 -30.07 14.28
CA HIS A 271 14.23 -28.94 15.13
C HIS A 271 13.62 -27.76 14.35
N LEU A 272 13.82 -27.67 13.03
CA LEU A 272 13.30 -26.57 12.21
C LEU A 272 11.85 -26.82 11.73
N ILE A 273 11.49 -28.07 11.47
CA ILE A 273 10.14 -28.47 11.05
C ILE A 273 9.07 -28.05 12.08
N PRO A 274 9.24 -28.27 13.41
CA PRO A 274 8.24 -27.81 14.37
C PRO A 274 8.11 -26.29 14.43
N GLU A 275 9.20 -25.53 14.29
CA GLU A 275 9.17 -24.06 14.29
C GLU A 275 8.41 -23.51 13.07
N MET A 276 8.65 -24.10 11.89
CA MET A 276 7.93 -23.76 10.66
C MET A 276 6.46 -24.15 10.74
N ALA A 277 6.15 -25.32 11.30
CA ALA A 277 4.77 -25.78 11.49
C ALA A 277 4.00 -24.88 12.46
N ILE A 278 4.62 -24.44 13.56
CA ILE A 278 4.03 -23.48 14.51
C ILE A 278 3.76 -22.14 13.82
N SER A 279 4.73 -21.63 13.05
CA SER A 279 4.59 -20.35 12.33
C SER A 279 3.46 -20.42 11.29
N LEU A 280 3.36 -21.54 10.56
CA LEU A 280 2.30 -21.79 9.59
C LEU A 280 0.92 -21.92 10.26
N ALA A 281 0.83 -22.64 11.39
CA ALA A 281 -0.41 -22.76 12.14
C ALA A 281 -0.88 -21.40 12.66
N LEU A 282 0.04 -20.58 13.19
CA LEU A 282 -0.28 -19.22 13.65
C LEU A 282 -0.74 -18.32 12.51
N ALA A 283 -0.08 -18.41 11.34
CA ALA A 283 -0.48 -17.68 10.13
C ALA A 283 -1.88 -18.09 9.65
N LEU A 284 -2.22 -19.39 9.68
CA LEU A 284 -3.55 -19.89 9.32
C LEU A 284 -4.63 -19.41 10.29
N VAL A 285 -4.36 -19.43 11.61
CA VAL A 285 -5.28 -18.91 12.62
C VAL A 285 -5.52 -17.41 12.40
N PHE A 286 -4.46 -16.64 12.21
CA PHE A 286 -4.56 -15.20 11.94
C PHE A 286 -5.31 -14.90 10.64
N TYR A 287 -5.05 -15.65 9.56
CA TYR A 287 -5.76 -15.43 8.31
C TYR A 287 -7.24 -15.82 8.41
N SER A 288 -7.55 -16.87 9.16
CA SER A 288 -8.93 -17.31 9.42
C SER A 288 -9.75 -16.22 10.13
N THR A 289 -9.19 -15.56 11.16
CA THR A 289 -9.90 -14.45 11.84
C THR A 289 -10.16 -13.28 10.90
N VAL A 290 -9.24 -12.99 9.97
CA VAL A 290 -9.41 -11.95 8.94
C VAL A 290 -10.51 -12.32 7.94
N ILE A 291 -10.58 -13.56 7.46
CA ILE A 291 -11.67 -14.01 6.56
C ILE A 291 -13.02 -13.88 7.28
N ILE A 292 -13.11 -14.34 8.53
CA ILE A 292 -14.36 -14.31 9.31
C ILE A 292 -14.84 -12.86 9.46
N SER A 293 -13.94 -11.92 9.76
CA SER A 293 -14.27 -10.50 9.88
C SER A 293 -14.75 -9.87 8.57
N LYS A 294 -14.25 -10.34 7.41
CA LYS A 294 -14.65 -9.83 6.09
C LYS A 294 -16.00 -10.36 5.59
N MET A 295 -16.52 -11.46 6.16
CA MET A 295 -17.78 -12.08 5.72
C MET A 295 -19.04 -11.45 6.35
N GLU A 296 -18.93 -10.34 7.09
CA GLU A 296 -20.08 -9.67 7.69
C GLU A 296 -20.99 -9.07 6.59
N ILE A 297 -22.14 -9.71 6.33
CA ILE A 297 -23.18 -9.20 5.43
C ILE A 297 -23.94 -8.10 6.18
N ARG A 298 -23.94 -6.88 5.63
CA ARG A 298 -24.68 -5.75 6.22
C ARG A 298 -25.83 -5.35 5.30
N GLU A 299 -26.88 -4.79 5.90
CA GLU A 299 -27.97 -4.14 5.17
C GLU A 299 -27.70 -2.63 5.13
N LYS A 300 -27.82 -2.02 3.95
CA LYS A 300 -27.63 -0.58 3.76
C LYS A 300 -28.72 -0.05 2.82
N SER A 301 -29.30 1.09 3.19
CA SER A 301 -30.32 1.74 2.38
C SER A 301 -29.73 2.86 1.51
N PHE A 302 -30.11 2.89 0.24
CA PHE A 302 -29.72 3.91 -0.73
C PHE A 302 -30.98 4.59 -1.28
N THR A 303 -30.96 5.92 -1.38
CA THR A 303 -31.97 6.67 -2.12
C THR A 303 -31.44 6.88 -3.53
N VAL A 304 -32.19 6.45 -4.54
CA VAL A 304 -31.77 6.45 -5.94
C VAL A 304 -32.81 7.08 -6.85
N PRO A 305 -32.39 7.76 -7.93
CA PRO A 305 -33.32 8.31 -8.90
C PRO A 305 -33.99 7.22 -9.75
N VAL A 306 -35.20 7.51 -10.22
CA VAL A 306 -35.98 6.67 -11.13
C VAL A 306 -35.90 7.22 -12.55
N GLU A 307 -35.49 6.38 -13.49
CA GLU A 307 -35.43 6.69 -14.92
C GLU A 307 -36.52 5.91 -15.67
N TYR A 308 -37.39 6.63 -16.37
CA TYR A 308 -38.41 6.04 -17.23
C TYR A 308 -37.89 5.96 -18.67
N ILE A 309 -37.83 4.76 -19.24
CA ILE A 309 -37.21 4.49 -20.55
C ILE A 309 -38.27 3.95 -21.52
N ALA A 310 -38.09 4.21 -22.82
CA ALA A 310 -38.87 3.64 -23.92
C ALA A 310 -40.38 3.93 -23.87
N ALA A 311 -40.77 5.14 -23.44
CA ALA A 311 -42.16 5.58 -23.53
C ALA A 311 -42.67 5.57 -24.99
N PRO A 312 -43.84 4.98 -25.28
CA PRO A 312 -44.45 4.99 -26.62
C PRO A 312 -44.65 6.41 -27.15
N GLU A 313 -44.50 6.62 -28.47
CA GLU A 313 -44.57 7.96 -29.08
C GLU A 313 -45.93 8.65 -28.89
N ASN A 314 -46.99 7.88 -28.64
CA ASN A 314 -48.38 8.32 -28.46
C ASN A 314 -48.82 8.49 -27.00
N LEU A 315 -47.95 8.25 -26.02
CA LEU A 315 -48.28 8.31 -24.59
C LEU A 315 -47.32 9.23 -23.83
N ALA A 316 -47.86 10.03 -22.91
CA ALA A 316 -47.09 10.90 -22.03
C ALA A 316 -47.35 10.58 -20.55
N LEU A 317 -46.30 10.72 -19.74
CA LEU A 317 -46.33 10.53 -18.30
C LEU A 317 -46.92 11.77 -17.61
N ARG A 318 -47.86 11.55 -16.70
CA ARG A 318 -48.38 12.60 -15.82
C ARG A 318 -47.32 13.08 -14.82
N SER A 319 -47.36 14.34 -14.36
CA SER A 319 -46.28 14.94 -13.56
C SER A 319 -46.20 14.50 -12.08
N ASP A 320 -47.06 13.60 -11.62
CA ASP A 320 -47.20 13.17 -10.22
C ASP A 320 -46.38 11.91 -9.85
N ASN A 321 -45.39 11.56 -10.65
CA ASN A 321 -44.62 10.33 -10.48
C ASN A 321 -43.41 10.48 -9.52
N PRO A 322 -43.09 9.44 -8.73
CA PRO A 322 -41.97 9.49 -7.80
C PRO A 322 -40.62 9.56 -8.53
N THR A 323 -39.83 10.59 -8.25
CA THR A 323 -38.49 10.79 -8.83
C THR A 323 -37.40 9.97 -8.11
N GLU A 324 -37.67 9.51 -6.89
CA GLU A 324 -36.71 8.78 -6.05
C GLU A 324 -37.33 7.54 -5.39
N ILE A 325 -36.53 6.49 -5.23
CA ILE A 325 -36.90 5.26 -4.52
C ILE A 325 -35.83 4.92 -3.49
N LYS A 326 -36.25 4.44 -2.31
CA LYS A 326 -35.34 3.92 -1.29
C LYS A 326 -35.15 2.42 -1.45
N LEU A 327 -33.94 2.00 -1.84
CA LEU A 327 -33.55 0.60 -1.98
C LEU A 327 -32.81 0.13 -0.73
N GLN A 328 -33.21 -1.01 -0.18
CA GLN A 328 -32.48 -1.74 0.85
C GLN A 328 -31.70 -2.88 0.20
N LEU A 329 -30.38 -2.77 0.25
CA LEU A 329 -29.46 -3.73 -0.36
C LEU A 329 -28.71 -4.49 0.73
N THR A 330 -28.48 -5.79 0.49
CA THR A 330 -27.67 -6.66 1.36
C THR A 330 -26.50 -7.23 0.57
N GLY A 331 -25.32 -7.29 1.19
CA GLY A 331 -24.11 -7.79 0.55
C GLY A 331 -22.85 -7.61 1.41
N PRO A 332 -21.68 -8.04 0.89
CA PRO A 332 -20.40 -7.81 1.55
C PRO A 332 -20.15 -6.31 1.76
N LYS A 333 -19.66 -5.93 2.94
CA LYS A 333 -19.36 -4.52 3.28
C LYS A 333 -18.50 -3.84 2.21
N SER A 334 -17.49 -4.55 1.69
CA SER A 334 -16.59 -4.06 0.63
C SER A 334 -17.29 -3.70 -0.68
N ASP A 335 -18.44 -4.29 -0.96
CA ASP A 335 -19.18 -4.06 -2.20
C ASP A 335 -20.32 -3.05 -1.99
N LEU A 336 -20.93 -3.01 -0.80
CA LEU A 336 -21.89 -1.98 -0.41
C LEU A 336 -21.25 -0.59 -0.29
N ASP A 337 -19.99 -0.50 0.13
CA ASP A 337 -19.28 0.78 0.25
C ASP A 337 -18.79 1.33 -1.10
N LYS A 338 -18.74 0.49 -2.16
CA LYS A 338 -18.45 0.96 -3.54
C LYS A 338 -19.67 1.55 -4.24
N ILE A 339 -20.88 1.24 -3.77
CA ILE A 339 -22.12 1.74 -4.37
C ILE A 339 -22.26 3.22 -4.02
N THR A 340 -22.16 4.07 -5.04
CA THR A 340 -22.36 5.52 -4.92
C THR A 340 -23.74 5.87 -5.50
N PRO A 341 -24.53 6.76 -4.87
CA PRO A 341 -25.89 7.11 -5.35
C PRO A 341 -25.95 7.62 -6.79
N VAL A 342 -24.85 8.17 -7.32
CA VAL A 342 -24.78 8.74 -8.68
C VAL A 342 -24.84 7.69 -9.78
N ASN A 343 -24.32 6.48 -9.53
CA ASN A 343 -24.19 5.44 -10.56
C ASN A 343 -25.30 4.37 -10.47
N LEU A 344 -26.26 4.56 -9.56
CA LEU A 344 -27.33 3.62 -9.29
C LEU A 344 -28.67 4.29 -9.57
N SER A 345 -29.31 3.90 -10.67
CA SER A 345 -30.66 4.34 -11.02
C SER A 345 -31.59 3.14 -11.22
N VAL A 346 -32.88 3.34 -10.94
CA VAL A 346 -33.93 2.34 -11.19
C VAL A 346 -34.51 2.62 -12.57
N LYS A 347 -34.37 1.67 -13.50
CA LYS A 347 -34.83 1.81 -14.88
C LYS A 347 -36.15 1.10 -15.08
N ILE A 348 -37.20 1.87 -15.35
CA ILE A 348 -38.55 1.36 -15.62
C ILE A 348 -38.81 1.46 -17.12
N ASP A 349 -39.02 0.30 -17.74
CA ASP A 349 -39.33 0.18 -19.17
C ASP A 349 -40.83 0.38 -19.40
N LEU A 350 -41.18 1.37 -20.22
CA LEU A 350 -42.55 1.73 -20.57
C LEU A 350 -42.96 1.28 -21.97
N SER A 351 -42.12 0.52 -22.68
CA SER A 351 -42.38 0.11 -24.08
C SER A 351 -43.69 -0.67 -24.28
N GLN A 352 -44.15 -1.39 -23.25
CA GLN A 352 -45.39 -2.17 -23.25
C GLN A 352 -46.56 -1.45 -22.56
N ALA A 353 -46.39 -0.18 -22.22
CA ALA A 353 -47.37 0.56 -21.45
C ALA A 353 -48.57 0.98 -22.31
N LYS A 354 -49.76 1.06 -21.68
CA LYS A 354 -51.03 1.44 -22.30
C LYS A 354 -51.59 2.69 -21.62
N ALA A 355 -52.49 3.39 -22.31
CA ALA A 355 -53.21 4.53 -21.73
C ALA A 355 -53.99 4.11 -20.46
N GLY A 356 -53.99 5.00 -19.46
CA GLY A 356 -54.61 4.79 -18.15
C GLY A 356 -53.60 4.55 -17.02
N GLY A 357 -54.13 4.22 -15.84
CA GLY A 357 -53.32 3.91 -14.65
C GLY A 357 -52.78 2.48 -14.71
N GLN A 358 -51.46 2.33 -14.63
CA GLN A 358 -50.76 1.05 -14.60
C GLN A 358 -49.74 1.00 -13.46
N VAL A 359 -49.51 -0.20 -12.92
CA VAL A 359 -48.57 -0.39 -11.82
C VAL A 359 -47.36 -1.17 -12.31
N PHE A 360 -46.18 -0.59 -12.09
CA PHE A 360 -44.89 -1.20 -12.44
C PHE A 360 -44.19 -1.67 -11.17
N VAL A 361 -43.79 -2.94 -11.12
CA VAL A 361 -43.09 -3.52 -9.97
C VAL A 361 -41.58 -3.26 -10.09
N VAL A 362 -40.96 -2.82 -9.00
CA VAL A 362 -39.51 -2.61 -8.96
C VAL A 362 -38.83 -3.94 -8.64
N SER A 363 -38.25 -4.57 -9.65
CA SER A 363 -37.55 -5.84 -9.51
C SER A 363 -36.04 -5.69 -9.70
N LYS A 364 -35.30 -6.78 -9.48
CA LYS A 364 -33.83 -6.78 -9.59
C LYS A 364 -33.37 -6.43 -11.01
N GLU A 365 -34.18 -6.78 -12.00
CA GLU A 365 -33.90 -6.57 -13.43
C GLU A 365 -33.93 -5.07 -13.80
N ASN A 366 -34.64 -4.25 -13.02
CA ASN A 366 -34.68 -2.80 -13.19
C ASN A 366 -33.44 -2.10 -12.63
N ILE A 367 -32.52 -2.81 -11.96
CA ILE A 367 -31.40 -2.23 -11.21
C ILE A 367 -30.08 -2.91 -11.60
N ALA A 368 -29.11 -2.12 -12.03
CA ALA A 368 -27.76 -2.61 -12.33
C ALA A 368 -26.95 -2.84 -11.04
N LEU A 369 -27.11 -4.01 -10.40
CA LEU A 369 -26.40 -4.37 -9.17
C LEU A 369 -25.09 -5.15 -9.42
N PRO A 370 -24.00 -4.87 -8.67
CA PRO A 370 -22.77 -5.64 -8.73
C PRO A 370 -22.95 -7.08 -8.19
N ARG A 371 -22.05 -7.99 -8.60
CA ARG A 371 -22.08 -9.40 -8.17
C ARG A 371 -21.94 -9.47 -6.64
N GLY A 372 -22.85 -10.21 -5.98
CA GLY A 372 -22.83 -10.40 -4.52
C GLY A 372 -23.78 -9.48 -3.74
N VAL A 373 -24.37 -8.47 -4.37
CA VAL A 373 -25.37 -7.59 -3.77
C VAL A 373 -26.77 -8.04 -4.17
N LYS A 374 -27.69 -8.12 -3.19
CA LYS A 374 -29.09 -8.48 -3.40
C LYS A 374 -30.00 -7.34 -2.95
N LEU A 375 -31.08 -7.12 -3.70
CA LEU A 375 -32.19 -6.28 -3.26
C LEU A 375 -32.98 -7.05 -2.20
N VAL A 376 -33.10 -6.48 -1.01
CA VAL A 376 -33.95 -7.00 0.07
C VAL A 376 -35.34 -6.42 -0.07
N ASN A 377 -35.42 -5.09 -0.22
CA ASN A 377 -36.68 -4.38 -0.33
C ASN A 377 -36.50 -3.07 -1.11
N ALA A 378 -37.55 -2.65 -1.81
CA ALA A 378 -37.66 -1.34 -2.43
C ALA A 378 -38.88 -0.63 -1.83
N ASN A 379 -38.71 0.62 -1.41
CA ASN A 379 -39.81 1.44 -0.91
C ASN A 379 -39.96 2.71 -1.76
N PRO A 380 -41.06 2.86 -2.52
CA PRO A 380 -42.14 1.88 -2.72
C PRO A 380 -41.70 0.67 -3.58
N SER A 381 -42.35 -0.49 -3.38
CA SER A 381 -42.04 -1.72 -4.12
C SER A 381 -42.71 -1.78 -5.51
N SER A 382 -43.69 -0.91 -5.73
CA SER A 382 -44.34 -0.69 -7.00
C SER A 382 -44.64 0.79 -7.21
N ILE A 383 -44.66 1.21 -8.46
CA ILE A 383 -44.96 2.59 -8.85
C ILE A 383 -46.22 2.56 -9.70
N ALA A 384 -47.28 3.23 -9.21
CA ALA A 384 -48.45 3.52 -10.01
C ALA A 384 -48.13 4.71 -10.93
N LEU A 385 -48.13 4.48 -12.23
CA LEU A 385 -47.95 5.49 -13.26
C LEU A 385 -49.28 5.67 -14.00
N SER A 386 -49.64 6.92 -14.30
CA SER A 386 -50.76 7.23 -15.20
C SER A 386 -50.22 7.76 -16.51
N LEU A 387 -50.57 7.09 -17.61
CA LEU A 387 -50.20 7.48 -18.97
C LEU A 387 -51.43 8.02 -19.69
N GLU A 388 -51.28 9.18 -20.30
CA GLU A 388 -52.34 9.80 -21.10
C GLU A 388 -51.98 9.76 -22.58
N GLU A 389 -52.99 9.55 -23.43
CA GLU A 389 -52.83 9.68 -24.87
C GLU A 389 -52.51 11.12 -25.21
N ILE A 390 -51.48 11.30 -26.03
CA ILE A 390 -51.06 12.63 -26.42
C ILE A 390 -51.99 13.12 -27.54
N ALA A 391 -52.58 14.30 -27.36
CA ALA A 391 -53.41 14.95 -28.36
C ALA A 391 -52.65 16.10 -29.04
N GLU A 392 -53.01 16.37 -30.30
CA GLU A 392 -52.47 17.48 -31.08
C GLU A 392 -53.22 18.77 -30.72
N PHE A 393 -52.49 19.76 -30.22
CA PHE A 393 -53.01 21.08 -29.88
C PHE A 393 -52.30 22.15 -30.72
N GLU A 394 -53.06 23.17 -31.11
CA GLU A 394 -52.51 24.37 -31.71
C GLU A 394 -52.34 25.42 -30.62
N VAL A 395 -51.08 25.77 -30.32
CA VAL A 395 -50.72 26.67 -29.22
C VAL A 395 -50.11 27.94 -29.78
N GLU A 396 -50.55 29.08 -29.26
CA GLU A 396 -50.01 30.40 -29.61
C GLU A 396 -48.68 30.64 -28.89
N ILE A 397 -47.67 31.05 -29.64
CA ILE A 397 -46.34 31.36 -29.11
C ILE A 397 -46.37 32.79 -28.53
N GLN A 398 -45.83 32.96 -27.32
CA GLN A 398 -45.72 34.27 -26.68
C GLN A 398 -44.27 34.77 -26.71
N PRO A 399 -44.01 36.02 -27.14
CA PRO A 399 -42.66 36.58 -27.08
C PRO A 399 -42.30 36.91 -25.63
N GLN A 400 -41.16 36.39 -25.15
CA GLN A 400 -40.65 36.74 -23.82
C GLN A 400 -39.83 38.02 -23.88
N LEU A 401 -40.47 39.17 -23.72
CA LEU A 401 -39.80 40.48 -23.71
C LEU A 401 -39.23 40.79 -22.33
N VAL A 402 -37.95 41.17 -22.26
CA VAL A 402 -37.25 41.51 -21.02
C VAL A 402 -36.66 42.92 -21.13
N GLY A 403 -36.88 43.75 -20.10
CA GLY A 403 -36.36 45.12 -20.03
C GLY A 403 -37.27 46.16 -20.70
N THR A 404 -36.72 47.35 -21.00
CA THR A 404 -37.44 48.45 -21.66
C THR A 404 -36.66 48.96 -22.87
N LEU A 405 -37.34 49.59 -23.83
CA LEU A 405 -36.70 50.17 -25.02
C LEU A 405 -35.84 51.41 -24.65
N PRO A 406 -34.78 51.72 -25.42
CA PRO A 406 -34.01 52.95 -25.28
C PRO A 406 -34.86 54.23 -25.37
N GLN A 407 -34.43 55.32 -24.71
CA GLN A 407 -35.16 56.60 -24.69
C GLN A 407 -35.45 57.12 -26.11
N GLY A 408 -36.70 57.53 -26.35
CA GLY A 408 -37.14 58.07 -27.64
C GLY A 408 -37.67 57.04 -28.63
N LEU A 409 -37.83 55.77 -28.24
CA LEU A 409 -38.46 54.72 -29.05
C LEU A 409 -39.72 54.16 -28.36
N GLU A 410 -40.70 53.76 -29.16
CA GLU A 410 -41.93 53.09 -28.75
C GLU A 410 -42.12 51.79 -29.54
N LEU A 411 -42.52 50.72 -28.84
CA LEU A 411 -42.78 49.41 -29.43
C LEU A 411 -44.10 49.47 -30.18
N VAL A 412 -44.09 49.25 -31.50
CA VAL A 412 -45.29 49.28 -32.34
C VAL A 412 -45.93 47.91 -32.41
N SER A 413 -45.13 46.89 -32.76
CA SER A 413 -45.59 45.50 -32.85
C SER A 413 -44.43 44.53 -32.68
N VAL A 414 -44.77 43.33 -32.19
CA VAL A 414 -43.91 42.15 -32.17
C VAL A 414 -44.67 41.06 -32.91
N GLU A 415 -44.22 40.71 -34.10
CA GLU A 415 -44.84 39.69 -34.93
C GLU A 415 -43.98 38.42 -34.91
N LEU A 416 -44.62 37.28 -34.67
CA LEU A 416 -43.98 35.97 -34.65
C LEU A 416 -44.36 35.20 -35.90
N ASN A 417 -43.36 34.63 -36.57
CA ASN A 417 -43.54 33.74 -37.71
C ASN A 417 -42.80 32.40 -37.46
N PRO A 418 -43.52 31.28 -37.26
CA PRO A 418 -44.98 31.16 -37.17
C PRO A 418 -45.54 31.68 -35.83
N LYS A 419 -46.80 32.16 -35.83
CA LYS A 419 -47.50 32.66 -34.63
C LYS A 419 -48.06 31.53 -33.76
N GLN A 420 -48.39 30.41 -34.38
CA GLN A 420 -48.95 29.22 -33.73
C GLN A 420 -48.13 28.00 -34.12
N LEU A 421 -48.04 27.03 -33.19
CA LEU A 421 -47.35 25.79 -33.41
C LEU A 421 -48.21 24.61 -33.00
N ARG A 422 -48.18 23.55 -33.81
CA ARG A 422 -48.81 22.28 -33.48
C ARG A 422 -47.91 21.47 -32.58
N VAL A 423 -48.39 21.22 -31.37
CA VAL A 423 -47.68 20.49 -30.33
C VAL A 423 -48.49 19.29 -29.86
N LEU A 424 -47.77 18.31 -29.35
CA LEU A 424 -48.28 17.08 -28.79
C LEU A 424 -48.20 17.21 -27.26
N SER A 425 -49.36 17.21 -26.59
CA SER A 425 -49.47 17.32 -25.12
C SER A 425 -50.59 16.42 -24.58
N PRO A 426 -50.55 15.97 -23.31
CA PRO A 426 -51.70 15.32 -22.67
C PRO A 426 -52.94 16.23 -22.69
N PRO A 427 -54.16 15.70 -22.90
CA PRO A 427 -55.39 16.49 -22.93
C PRO A 427 -55.74 17.14 -21.58
N GLY A 428 -55.30 16.56 -20.46
CA GLY A 428 -55.46 17.18 -19.13
C GLY A 428 -54.73 18.52 -19.01
N ASP A 429 -53.57 18.65 -19.67
CA ASP A 429 -52.76 19.86 -19.66
C ASP A 429 -53.26 20.94 -20.62
N ALA A 430 -54.09 20.61 -21.61
CA ALA A 430 -54.64 21.59 -22.55
C ALA A 430 -55.64 22.57 -21.92
N ASN A 431 -56.25 22.19 -20.79
CA ASN A 431 -57.05 23.10 -19.97
C ASN A 431 -56.19 24.07 -19.14
N GLN A 432 -54.92 23.74 -18.88
CA GLN A 432 -53.93 24.71 -18.42
C GLN A 432 -53.38 25.42 -19.66
N ARG A 433 -53.21 26.74 -19.61
CA ARG A 433 -52.68 27.49 -20.74
C ARG A 433 -51.25 27.00 -21.03
N ILE A 434 -51.08 26.15 -22.05
CA ILE A 434 -49.76 25.68 -22.50
C ILE A 434 -48.97 26.92 -22.90
N ASN A 435 -48.00 27.31 -22.08
CA ASN A 435 -47.24 28.53 -22.30
C ASN A 435 -45.95 28.19 -23.06
N ILE A 436 -45.94 28.42 -24.37
CA ILE A 436 -44.75 28.30 -25.20
C ILE A 436 -44.21 29.71 -25.41
N VAL A 437 -43.03 29.96 -24.86
CA VAL A 437 -42.38 31.27 -24.93
C VAL A 437 -41.13 31.21 -25.79
N THR A 438 -40.75 32.33 -26.41
CA THR A 438 -39.43 32.45 -27.05
C THR A 438 -38.33 32.54 -25.99
N GLU A 439 -37.08 32.26 -26.38
CA GLU A 439 -35.91 32.73 -25.61
C GLU A 439 -36.05 34.23 -25.28
N PRO A 440 -35.55 34.69 -24.11
CA PRO A 440 -35.65 36.09 -23.69
C PRO A 440 -35.12 37.08 -24.74
N ILE A 441 -35.96 38.05 -25.08
CA ILE A 441 -35.64 39.14 -26.00
C ILE A 441 -35.44 40.40 -25.19
N TYR A 442 -34.19 40.84 -25.09
CA TYR A 442 -33.83 42.06 -24.37
C TYR A 442 -34.18 43.29 -25.20
N LEU A 443 -35.14 44.09 -24.73
CA LEU A 443 -35.60 45.29 -25.44
C LEU A 443 -34.53 46.39 -25.49
N GLU A 444 -33.61 46.41 -24.52
CA GLU A 444 -32.52 47.40 -24.44
C GLU A 444 -31.57 47.36 -25.65
N SER A 445 -31.43 46.20 -26.30
CA SER A 445 -30.57 46.05 -27.47
C SER A 445 -31.19 46.54 -28.78
N ILE A 446 -32.49 46.85 -28.80
CA ILE A 446 -33.23 47.14 -30.03
C ILE A 446 -33.21 48.65 -30.30
N LYS A 447 -32.51 49.05 -31.37
CA LYS A 447 -32.37 50.47 -31.78
C LYS A 447 -33.14 50.83 -33.06
N LYS A 448 -33.51 49.84 -33.86
CA LYS A 448 -34.24 49.96 -35.13
C LYS A 448 -35.06 48.70 -35.37
N ASN A 449 -35.90 48.69 -36.40
CA ASN A 449 -36.63 47.48 -36.80
C ASN A 449 -35.64 46.35 -37.07
N GLU A 450 -35.86 45.22 -36.40
CA GLU A 450 -34.94 44.09 -36.44
C GLU A 450 -35.71 42.78 -36.52
N LYS A 451 -35.13 41.85 -37.28
CA LYS A 451 -35.62 40.49 -37.42
C LYS A 451 -34.62 39.56 -36.76
N MET A 452 -35.08 38.68 -35.89
CA MET A 452 -34.20 37.74 -35.19
C MET A 452 -34.84 36.36 -35.08
N LEU A 453 -34.01 35.32 -35.18
CA LEU A 453 -34.44 33.94 -34.91
C LEU A 453 -34.25 33.64 -33.43
N ARG A 454 -35.28 33.10 -32.79
CA ARG A 454 -35.26 32.68 -31.38
C ARG A 454 -35.74 31.24 -31.25
N LYS A 455 -35.11 30.51 -30.34
CA LYS A 455 -35.59 29.18 -29.97
C LYS A 455 -36.80 29.29 -29.07
N LEU A 456 -37.56 28.20 -29.02
CA LEU A 456 -38.72 28.06 -28.15
C LEU A 456 -38.34 27.38 -26.84
N ILE A 457 -38.92 27.88 -25.75
CA ILE A 457 -38.87 27.28 -24.43
C ILE A 457 -40.27 26.73 -24.15
N ALA A 458 -40.35 25.42 -23.98
CA ALA A 458 -41.60 24.70 -23.74
C ALA A 458 -41.52 23.86 -22.45
N PRO A 459 -42.66 23.61 -21.80
CA PRO A 459 -42.75 22.68 -20.67
C PRO A 459 -42.29 21.24 -21.04
N PRO A 460 -41.72 20.47 -20.09
CA PRO A 460 -41.12 19.15 -20.35
C PRO A 460 -42.09 18.08 -20.85
N ASN A 461 -43.39 18.28 -20.65
CA ASN A 461 -44.51 17.45 -21.09
C ASN A 461 -45.02 17.76 -22.51
N VAL A 462 -44.53 18.83 -23.16
CA VAL A 462 -44.96 19.27 -24.49
C VAL A 462 -43.90 18.93 -25.53
N ARG A 463 -44.31 18.31 -26.64
CA ARG A 463 -43.41 17.96 -27.75
C ARG A 463 -43.85 18.63 -29.06
N PRO A 464 -42.92 19.05 -29.93
CA PRO A 464 -43.29 19.51 -31.26
C PRO A 464 -43.71 18.31 -32.10
N LYS A 465 -44.65 18.50 -33.04
CA LYS A 465 -45.03 17.45 -34.00
C LYS A 465 -43.86 17.01 -34.90
N GLY A 466 -42.90 17.89 -35.14
CA GLY A 466 -41.65 17.57 -35.84
C GLY A 466 -40.58 17.00 -34.90
N LYS A 467 -39.57 16.31 -35.46
CA LYS A 467 -38.45 15.75 -34.67
C LYS A 467 -37.66 16.80 -33.87
N LYS A 468 -37.80 18.10 -34.17
CA LYS A 468 -37.12 19.22 -33.51
C LYS A 468 -38.07 20.42 -33.39
N TRP A 469 -37.85 21.25 -32.38
CA TRP A 469 -38.51 22.55 -32.26
C TRP A 469 -38.10 23.46 -33.43
N PRO A 470 -39.05 24.12 -34.12
CA PRO A 470 -38.73 25.11 -35.13
C PRO A 470 -38.20 26.39 -34.46
N ASP A 471 -37.26 27.05 -35.13
CA ASP A 471 -36.88 28.42 -34.76
C ASP A 471 -38.00 29.38 -35.19
N VAL A 472 -38.27 30.39 -34.36
CA VAL A 472 -39.32 31.39 -34.61
C VAL A 472 -38.66 32.71 -35.01
N GLU A 473 -39.08 33.25 -36.16
CA GLU A 473 -38.67 34.59 -36.59
C GLU A 473 -39.51 35.62 -35.83
N VAL A 474 -38.81 36.48 -35.10
CA VAL A 474 -39.41 37.58 -34.34
C VAL A 474 -39.09 38.88 -35.05
N ASN A 475 -40.14 39.54 -35.54
CA ASN A 475 -40.07 40.83 -36.21
C ASN A 475 -40.51 41.91 -35.23
N ILE A 476 -39.56 42.76 -34.82
CA ILE A 476 -39.82 43.83 -33.85
C ILE A 476 -39.83 45.17 -34.60
N THR A 477 -40.97 45.87 -34.54
CA THR A 477 -41.13 47.19 -35.15
C THR A 477 -41.14 48.26 -34.06
N VAL A 478 -40.24 49.25 -34.19
CA VAL A 478 -40.11 50.38 -33.25
C VAL A 478 -40.30 51.71 -33.99
N ARG A 479 -40.93 52.68 -33.33
CA ARG A 479 -41.13 54.04 -33.84
C ARG A 479 -40.45 55.05 -32.91
N SER A 480 -39.96 56.16 -33.45
CA SER A 480 -39.47 57.26 -32.62
C SER A 480 -40.63 58.00 -31.95
N LYS A 481 -40.53 58.19 -30.64
CA LYS A 481 -41.53 58.88 -29.81
C LYS A 481 -41.39 60.39 -30.04
N GLY A 482 -42.10 60.93 -31.03
CA GLY A 482 -42.06 62.37 -31.33
C GLY A 482 -42.36 62.84 -32.76
N LYS A 483 -42.96 62.03 -33.63
CA LYS A 483 -43.53 62.48 -34.91
C LYS A 483 -44.80 61.73 -35.28
#